data_AF-A0A951G2F6-F1
#
_entry.id   AF-A0A951G2F6-F1
#
_cell.length_a   1.000
_cell.length_b   1.000
_cell.length_c   1.000
_cell.angle_alpha   90.00
_cell.angle_beta   90.00
_cell.angle_gamma   90.00
#
_symmetry.space_group_name_H-M   'P 1'
#
loop_
_entity.id
_entity.type
_entity.pdbx_description
1 polymer ?
#
loop_
_entity_poly.entity_id
_entity_poly.type
_entity_poly.pdbx_seq_one_letter_code
_entity_poly.pdbx_strand_id
1 'polypeptide(L)'
;GYETFIADFAALRPASPAAWFRMQTLLVHAWRKFPFLDPDLPAELLPAGWPRRRAHELFTGRHTRWGAPASDHFEELELGRFPRAIRAA
;
A
#
# COMPACT_ATOMS: atom_id res chain seq x y z
N GLY A 1 -1.20 6.98 13.66
CA GLY A 1 -0.59 5.74 14.19
C GLY A 1 -1.24 4.53 13.52
N TYR A 2 -1.03 3.32 14.04
CA TYR A 2 -1.60 2.09 13.47
C TYR A 2 -3.13 2.09 13.41
N GLU A 3 -3.82 2.60 14.44
CA GLU A 3 -5.29 2.70 14.45
C GLU A 3 -5.82 3.55 13.30
N THR A 4 -5.25 4.74 13.08
CA THR A 4 -5.60 5.62 11.97
C THR A 4 -5.37 4.92 10.63
N PHE A 5 -4.22 4.27 10.46
CA PHE A 5 -3.93 3.50 9.25
C PHE A 5 -4.96 2.39 9.01
N ILE A 6 -5.35 1.67 10.06
CA ILE A 6 -6.39 0.64 9.96
C ILE A 6 -7.73 1.27 9.55
N ALA A 7 -8.16 2.35 10.21
CA ALA A 7 -9.42 3.03 9.90
C ALA A 7 -9.46 3.51 8.44
N ASP A 8 -8.40 4.20 8.00
CA ASP A 8 -8.30 4.77 6.67
C ASP A 8 -8.36 3.70 5.58
N PHE A 9 -7.65 2.58 5.75
CA PHE A 9 -7.51 1.56 4.70
C PHE A 9 -8.51 0.42 4.78
N ALA A 10 -9.10 0.14 5.95
CA ALA A 10 -10.08 -0.96 6.09
C ALA A 10 -11.39 -0.67 5.34
N ALA A 11 -11.84 0.59 5.29
CA ALA A 11 -13.09 0.97 4.64
C ALA A 11 -12.99 1.04 3.10
N LEU A 12 -11.78 1.23 2.54
CA LEU A 12 -11.62 1.47 1.10
C LEU A 12 -12.04 0.28 0.24
N ARG A 13 -12.75 0.56 -0.85
CA ARG A 13 -13.19 -0.39 -1.88
C ARG A 13 -12.98 0.24 -3.27
N PRO A 14 -11.73 0.38 -3.75
CA PRO A 14 -11.47 0.87 -5.10
C PRO A 14 -12.11 -0.07 -6.15
N ALA A 15 -12.59 0.50 -7.25
CA ALA A 15 -13.36 -0.19 -8.28
C ALA A 15 -12.97 0.18 -9.74
N SER A 16 -11.91 0.97 -9.94
CA SER A 16 -11.37 1.30 -11.28
C SER A 16 -9.83 1.28 -11.32
N PRO A 17 -9.17 0.96 -12.45
CA PRO A 17 -7.70 0.89 -12.56
C PRO A 17 -6.97 2.10 -11.95
N ALA A 18 -7.45 3.31 -12.26
CA ALA A 18 -6.96 4.55 -11.68
C ALA A 18 -7.14 4.61 -10.14
N ALA A 19 -8.25 4.10 -9.61
CA ALA A 19 -8.47 4.02 -8.16
C ALA A 19 -7.55 3.00 -7.50
N TRP A 20 -7.32 1.83 -8.10
CA TRP A 20 -6.36 0.85 -7.57
C TRP A 20 -4.94 1.43 -7.52
N PHE A 21 -4.50 2.08 -8.60
CA PHE A 21 -3.21 2.78 -8.64
C PHE A 21 -3.11 3.82 -7.52
N ARG A 22 -4.09 4.74 -7.43
CA ARG A 22 -4.11 5.77 -6.38
C ARG A 22 -4.07 5.17 -4.97
N MET A 23 -4.87 4.15 -4.70
CA MET A 23 -4.95 3.53 -3.36
C MET A 23 -3.67 2.77 -3.02
N GLN A 24 -3.06 2.07 -3.98
CA GLN A 24 -1.77 1.40 -3.81
C GLN A 24 -0.67 2.42 -3.46
N THR A 25 -0.60 3.55 -4.18
CA THR A 25 0.36 4.62 -3.89
C THR A 25 0.17 5.20 -2.50
N LEU A 26 -1.08 5.52 -2.11
CA LEU A 26 -1.39 6.06 -0.79
C LEU A 26 -1.09 5.06 0.34
N LEU A 27 -1.39 3.77 0.13
CA LEU A 27 -1.11 2.69 1.07
C LEU A 27 0.40 2.59 1.37
N VAL A 28 1.22 2.53 0.33
CA VAL A 28 2.69 2.48 0.46
C VAL A 28 3.22 3.80 1.05
N HIS A 29 2.60 4.93 0.72
CA HIS A 29 2.96 6.23 1.31
C HIS A 29 2.67 6.34 2.80
N ALA A 30 1.55 5.81 3.27
CA ALA A 30 1.25 5.78 4.68
C ALA A 30 2.15 4.79 5.42
N TRP A 31 2.37 3.60 4.86
CA TRP A 31 3.14 2.52 5.50
C TRP A 31 4.61 2.88 5.72
N ARG A 32 5.25 3.56 4.76
CA ARG A 32 6.69 3.92 4.84
C ARG A 32 7.08 4.80 6.03
N LYS A 33 6.11 5.35 6.76
CA LYS A 33 6.32 6.19 7.96
C LYS A 33 6.59 5.36 9.20
N PHE A 34 6.12 4.10 9.26
CA PHE A 34 6.21 3.27 10.46
C PHE A 34 7.64 2.99 10.95
N PRO A 35 8.66 2.77 10.09
CA PRO A 35 10.03 2.60 10.58
C PRO A 35 10.58 3.80 11.38
N PHE A 36 10.00 4.99 11.21
CA PHE A 36 10.39 6.19 11.97
C PHE A 36 9.54 6.41 13.23
N LEU A 37 8.45 5.66 13.38
CA LEU A 37 7.46 5.82 14.47
C LEU A 37 7.42 4.60 15.41
N ASP A 38 7.83 3.43 14.93
CA ASP A 38 7.84 2.18 15.67
C ASP A 38 9.28 1.62 15.71
N PRO A 39 9.90 1.51 16.91
CA PRO A 39 11.22 0.92 17.07
C PRO A 39 11.25 -0.62 16.99
N ASP A 40 10.12 -1.26 16.64
CA ASP A 40 9.96 -2.71 16.48
C ASP A 40 10.29 -3.50 17.75
N LEU A 41 9.68 -3.09 18.87
CA LEU A 41 9.85 -3.80 20.14
C LEU A 41 9.31 -5.25 20.06
N PRO A 42 9.97 -6.19 20.76
CA PRO A 42 9.44 -7.53 21.00
C PRO A 42 8.01 -7.52 21.55
N ALA A 43 7.23 -8.55 21.21
CA ALA A 43 5.80 -8.60 21.50
C ALA A 43 5.49 -8.58 23.00
N GLU A 44 6.36 -9.16 23.82
CA GLU A 44 6.30 -9.21 25.27
C GLU A 44 6.45 -7.83 25.95
N LEU A 45 7.01 -6.84 25.23
CA LEU A 45 7.15 -5.46 25.72
C LEU A 45 6.02 -4.54 25.24
N LEU A 46 5.11 -5.04 24.41
CA LEU A 46 4.02 -4.26 23.86
C LEU A 46 2.78 -4.34 24.77
N PRO A 47 1.97 -3.26 24.85
CA PRO A 47 0.67 -3.33 25.50
C PRO A 47 -0.22 -4.43 24.90
N ALA A 48 -1.05 -5.04 25.75
CA ALA A 48 -2.05 -5.99 25.28
C ALA A 48 -2.97 -5.36 24.21
N GLY A 49 -3.17 -6.05 23.10
CA GLY A 49 -4.00 -5.56 22.00
C GLY A 49 -3.33 -4.55 21.07
N TRP A 50 -2.00 -4.36 21.16
CA TRP A 50 -1.30 -3.42 20.29
C TRP A 50 -1.57 -3.68 18.79
N PRO A 51 -2.02 -2.67 18.01
CA PRO A 51 -2.59 -2.85 16.67
C PRO A 51 -1.59 -3.15 15.55
N ARG A 52 -0.27 -3.14 15.82
CA ARG A 52 0.79 -3.32 14.82
C ARG A 52 0.56 -4.51 13.88
N ARG A 53 0.22 -5.67 14.44
CA ARG A 53 -0.03 -6.90 13.68
C ARG A 53 -1.20 -6.75 12.71
N ARG A 54 -2.33 -6.24 13.20
CA ARG A 54 -3.54 -6.00 12.41
C ARG A 54 -3.29 -5.01 11.28
N ALA A 55 -2.50 -3.96 11.54
CA ALA A 55 -2.12 -3.01 10.51
C ALA A 55 -1.21 -3.65 9.44
N HIS A 56 -0.28 -4.52 9.84
CA HIS A 56 0.58 -5.27 8.93
C HIS A 56 -0.21 -6.23 8.04
N GLU A 57 -1.13 -7.01 8.63
CA GLU A 57 -2.02 -7.90 7.88
C GLU A 57 -2.88 -7.13 6.87
N LEU A 58 -3.43 -5.98 7.28
CA LEU A 58 -4.17 -5.11 6.38
C LEU A 58 -3.29 -4.59 5.25
N PHE A 59 -2.09 -4.08 5.55
CA PHE A 59 -1.15 -3.60 4.55
C PHE A 59 -0.83 -4.68 3.53
N THR A 60 -0.38 -5.85 3.98
CA THR A 60 -0.01 -6.95 3.10
C THR A 60 -1.19 -7.42 2.26
N GLY A 61 -2.38 -7.56 2.87
CA GLY A 61 -3.59 -7.96 2.14
C GLY A 61 -4.02 -6.95 1.07
N ARG A 62 -3.95 -5.64 1.36
CA ARG A 62 -4.27 -4.60 0.38
C ARG A 62 -3.19 -4.46 -0.69
N HIS A 63 -1.93 -4.46 -0.30
CA HIS A 63 -0.79 -4.33 -1.21
C HIS A 63 -0.78 -5.46 -2.26
N THR A 64 -1.05 -6.69 -1.84
CA THR A 64 -1.19 -7.83 -2.76
C THR A 64 -2.39 -7.68 -3.68
N ARG A 65 -3.57 -7.35 -3.14
CA ARG A 65 -4.81 -7.24 -3.93
C ARG A 65 -4.77 -6.09 -4.93
N TRP A 66 -4.17 -4.97 -4.58
CA TRP A 66 -4.16 -3.75 -5.40
C TRP A 66 -2.91 -3.63 -6.27
N GLY A 67 -1.84 -4.38 -5.99
CA GLY A 67 -0.56 -4.27 -6.68
C GLY A 67 -0.62 -4.52 -8.17
N ALA A 68 -1.13 -5.67 -8.60
CA ALA A 68 -1.22 -6.00 -10.03
C ALA A 68 -2.04 -4.98 -10.85
N PRO A 69 -3.32 -4.67 -10.50
CA PRO A 69 -4.10 -3.70 -11.27
C PRO A 69 -3.52 -2.27 -11.21
N ALA A 70 -2.79 -1.92 -10.15
CA ALA A 70 -2.08 -0.64 -10.08
C ALA A 70 -0.91 -0.58 -11.06
N SER A 71 -0.12 -1.66 -11.15
CA SER A 71 1.00 -1.77 -12.10
C SER A 71 0.52 -1.74 -13.54
N ASP A 72 -0.53 -2.51 -13.88
CA ASP A 72 -1.09 -2.54 -15.23
C ASP A 72 -1.53 -1.14 -15.67
N HIS A 73 -2.24 -0.41 -14.79
CA HIS A 73 -2.65 0.96 -15.08
C HIS A 73 -1.47 1.93 -15.24
N PHE A 74 -0.42 1.75 -14.45
CA PHE A 74 0.80 2.56 -14.60
C PHE A 74 1.47 2.32 -15.96
N GLU A 75 1.57 1.06 -16.39
CA GLU A 75 2.13 0.72 -17.71
C GLU A 75 1.30 1.33 -18.85
N GLU A 76 -0.03 1.31 -18.77
CA GLU A 76 -0.91 1.98 -19.74
C GLU A 76 -0.63 3.50 -19.82
N LEU A 77 -0.48 4.15 -18.66
CA LEU A 77 -0.18 5.59 -18.60
C LEU A 77 1.18 5.93 -19.19
N GLU A 78 2.20 5.10 -18.94
CA GLU A 78 3.53 5.26 -19.52
C GLU A 78 3.52 5.03 -21.04
N LEU A 79 2.81 4.01 -21.53
CA LEU A 79 2.66 3.73 -22.96
C LEU A 79 1.87 4.81 -23.71
N GLY A 80 0.87 5.42 -23.07
CA GLY A 80 0.12 6.54 -23.62
C GLY A 80 0.90 7.86 -23.61
N ARG A 81 1.90 7.99 -22.72
CA ARG A 81 2.77 9.17 -22.61
C ARG A 81 4.01 9.05 -23.50
N PHE A 82 4.48 7.83 -23.76
CA PHE A 82 5.61 7.49 -24.61
C PHE A 82 5.27 6.21 -25.41
N PRO A 83 4.83 6.31 -26.68
CA PRO A 83 4.62 5.12 -27.49
C PRO A 83 5.93 4.34 -27.58
N ARG A 84 5.86 3.02 -27.29
CA ARG A 84 6.97 2.07 -27.12
C ARG A 84 8.02 2.19 -28.24
N ALA A 85 8.96 3.10 -28.07
CA ALA A 85 10.28 3.06 -28.68
C ALA A 85 11.25 2.81 -27.52
N ILE A 86 12.18 1.88 -27.73
CA ILE A 86 13.22 1.48 -26.76
C ILE A 86 12.78 0.38 -25.77
N ARG A 87 12.56 -0.82 -26.33
CA ARG A 87 13.10 -2.06 -25.74
C ARG A 87 13.84 -2.81 -26.85
N ALA A 88 15.03 -2.31 -27.17
CA ALA A 88 16.07 -3.02 -27.92
C ALA A 88 17.42 -2.50 -27.45
N ALA A 89 17.97 -3.17 -26.43
CA ALA A 89 19.40 -3.28 -26.10
C ALA A 89 19.53 -4.39 -25.05
#